data_AF-A0A093ZW30-F1
#
_entry.id   AF-A0A093ZW30-F1
#
_cell.length_a   1.000
_cell.length_b   1.000
_cell.length_c   1.000
_cell.angle_alpha   90.00
_cell.angle_beta   90.00
_cell.angle_gamma   90.00
#
_symmetry.space_group_name_H-M   'P 1'
#
loop_
_entity.id
_entity.type
_entity.pdbx_description
1 polymer ?
#
loop_
_entity_poly.entity_id
_entity_poly.type
_entity_poly.pdbx_seq_one_letter_code
_entity_poly.pdbx_strand_id
1 'polypeptide(L)'
;MFSRLFTLSILALSVVVSSSTLPVVDETAATIVKRQQCQPVCCNLVVKAYDDSLSGVNCYPGGIDCAFNFQLTACCSTLIPGTHDARGCTVES
;
A
#
# COMPACT_ATOMS: atom_id res chain seq x y z
N MET A 1 -19.93 -46.71 -37.28
CA MET A 1 -20.97 -46.78 -36.23
C MET A 1 -20.74 -48.09 -35.49
N PHE A 2 -20.38 -48.20 -34.21
CA PHE A 2 -20.67 -47.36 -33.05
C PHE A 2 -19.46 -47.31 -32.09
N SER A 3 -19.31 -46.16 -31.43
CA SER A 3 -18.28 -45.86 -30.43
C SER A 3 -18.36 -46.73 -29.19
N ARG A 4 -17.19 -47.07 -28.67
CA ARG A 4 -16.95 -47.48 -27.27
C ARG A 4 -17.20 -46.28 -26.35
N LEU A 5 -17.74 -46.50 -25.15
CA LEU A 5 -17.50 -45.66 -23.96
C LEU A 5 -17.98 -46.43 -22.71
N PHE A 6 -17.02 -47.07 -22.03
CA PHE A 6 -17.18 -47.47 -20.63
C PHE A 6 -16.85 -46.26 -19.77
N THR A 7 -17.81 -45.84 -18.96
CA THR A 7 -17.72 -44.80 -17.94
C THR A 7 -16.91 -45.31 -16.75
N LEU A 8 -15.77 -44.67 -16.47
CA LEU A 8 -15.08 -44.82 -15.20
C LEU A 8 -15.01 -43.45 -14.51
N SER A 9 -15.89 -43.27 -13.53
CA SER A 9 -15.80 -42.22 -12.53
C SER A 9 -14.53 -42.40 -11.71
N ILE A 10 -13.64 -41.42 -11.74
CA ILE A 10 -12.57 -41.28 -10.75
C ILE A 10 -12.72 -39.90 -10.12
N LEU A 11 -13.30 -39.89 -8.92
CA LEU A 11 -13.11 -38.84 -7.93
C LEU A 11 -11.60 -38.72 -7.68
N ALA A 12 -10.98 -37.65 -8.15
CA ALA A 12 -9.63 -37.29 -7.76
C ALA A 12 -9.65 -35.86 -7.23
N LEU A 13 -9.49 -35.75 -5.91
CA LEU A 13 -9.36 -34.52 -5.15
C LEU A 13 -8.37 -33.57 -5.82
N SER A 14 -8.84 -32.40 -6.23
CA SER A 14 -7.96 -31.29 -6.59
C SER A 14 -7.22 -30.85 -5.33
N VAL A 15 -5.96 -31.27 -5.24
CA VAL A 15 -5.00 -30.84 -4.22
C VAL A 15 -4.90 -29.32 -4.32
N VAL A 16 -5.34 -28.60 -3.29
CA VAL A 16 -5.02 -27.19 -3.11
C VAL A 16 -3.51 -27.12 -2.89
N VAL A 17 -2.77 -26.86 -3.98
CA VAL A 17 -1.36 -26.54 -3.90
C VAL A 17 -1.26 -25.12 -3.36
N SER A 18 -1.25 -25.00 -2.03
CA SER A 18 -0.79 -23.80 -1.36
C SER A 18 0.68 -23.60 -1.73
N SER A 19 0.90 -22.82 -2.78
CA SER A 19 2.23 -22.31 -3.11
C SER A 19 2.57 -21.22 -2.10
N SER A 20 2.90 -21.60 -0.87
CA SER A 20 3.56 -20.72 0.09
C SER A 20 4.99 -20.51 -0.40
N THR A 21 5.14 -19.65 -1.41
CA THR A 21 6.41 -18.97 -1.66
C THR A 21 6.64 -18.09 -0.44
N LEU A 22 7.50 -18.57 0.45
CA LEU A 22 8.05 -17.79 1.54
C LEU A 22 8.65 -16.53 0.91
N PRO A 23 8.14 -15.32 1.19
CA PRO A 23 8.86 -14.13 0.75
C PRO A 23 10.19 -14.15 1.49
N VAL A 24 11.26 -13.96 0.71
CA VAL A 24 12.62 -13.72 1.20
C VAL A 24 12.54 -12.66 2.30
N VAL A 25 12.58 -13.14 3.55
CA VAL A 25 12.75 -12.34 4.75
C VAL A 25 14.22 -11.93 4.74
N ASP A 26 14.51 -10.70 4.32
CA ASP A 26 15.53 -9.89 5.02
C ASP A 26 15.50 -8.40 4.61
N GLU A 27 15.16 -8.04 3.36
CA GLU A 27 15.25 -6.64 2.91
C GLU A 27 13.90 -5.89 2.83
N THR A 28 12.78 -6.59 2.65
CA THR A 28 11.44 -5.96 2.59
C THR A 28 10.82 -5.66 3.95
N ALA A 29 11.29 -6.30 5.03
CA ALA A 29 10.80 -6.04 6.38
C ALA A 29 11.10 -4.59 6.81
N ALA A 30 12.27 -4.05 6.45
CA ALA A 30 12.59 -2.65 6.72
C ALA A 30 11.63 -1.68 6.00
N THR A 31 11.23 -2.01 4.77
CA THR A 31 10.30 -1.21 3.97
C THR A 31 8.86 -1.29 4.51
N ILE A 32 8.44 -2.47 4.99
CA ILE A 32 7.12 -2.67 5.59
C ILE A 32 7.04 -2.00 6.98
N VAL A 33 8.11 -2.09 7.78
CA VAL A 33 8.19 -1.44 9.09
C VAL A 33 8.29 0.09 8.97
N LYS A 34 8.98 0.64 7.96
CA LYS A 34 8.96 2.07 7.68
C LYS A 34 7.56 2.58 7.33
N ARG A 35 6.81 1.83 6.52
CA ARG A 35 5.40 2.15 6.20
C ARG A 35 4.47 2.06 7.41
N GLN A 36 4.86 1.37 8.49
CA GLN A 36 4.07 1.33 9.72
C GLN A 36 4.29 2.55 10.62
N GLN A 37 5.33 3.35 10.40
CA GLN A 37 5.62 4.56 11.17
C GLN A 37 5.07 5.85 10.56
N CYS A 38 4.60 5.81 9.32
CA CYS A 38 4.01 6.98 8.67
C CYS A 38 2.72 6.60 7.95
N GLN A 39 1.73 7.48 8.01
CA GLN A 39 0.47 7.30 7.31
C GLN A 39 0.60 7.87 5.89
N PRO A 40 0.31 7.06 4.86
CA PRO A 40 0.25 7.57 3.50
C PRO A 40 -0.94 8.53 3.38
N VAL A 41 -0.67 9.69 2.79
CA VAL A 41 -1.63 10.78 2.60
C VAL A 41 -1.48 11.40 1.22
N CYS A 42 -2.58 11.95 0.73
CA CYS A 42 -2.61 12.79 -0.45
C CYS A 42 -2.68 14.24 -0.03
N CYS A 43 -1.63 15.01 -0.29
CA CYS A 43 -1.56 16.43 0.05
C CYS A 43 -1.53 17.28 -1.22
N ASN A 44 -2.19 18.44 -1.21
CA ASN A 44 -2.04 19.38 -2.33
C ASN A 44 -0.62 19.94 -2.39
N LEU A 45 0.00 20.17 -1.23
CA LEU A 45 1.31 20.79 -1.11
C LEU A 45 2.06 20.17 0.06
N VAL A 46 3.39 20.09 -0.06
CA VAL A 46 4.29 19.80 1.05
C VAL A 46 5.25 20.97 1.18
N VAL A 47 5.25 21.61 2.35
CA VAL A 47 6.04 22.81 2.64
C VAL A 47 7.05 22.52 3.73
N LYS A 48 8.18 23.22 3.67
CA LYS A 48 9.20 23.17 4.72
C LYS A 48 8.84 24.17 5.82
N ALA A 49 8.66 23.68 7.03
CA ALA A 49 8.40 24.48 8.22
C ALA A 49 9.69 25.11 8.76
N TYR A 50 9.55 26.03 9.73
CA TYR A 50 10.67 26.77 10.33
C TYR A 50 11.69 25.87 11.05
N ASP A 51 11.24 24.73 11.57
CA ASP A 51 12.05 23.72 12.25
C ASP A 51 12.72 22.72 11.28
N ASP A 52 12.85 23.10 10.00
CA ASP A 52 13.31 22.26 8.89
C ASP A 52 12.46 21.00 8.61
N SER A 53 11.37 20.77 9.35
CA SER A 53 10.46 19.66 9.12
C SER A 53 9.57 19.90 7.89
N LEU A 54 9.09 18.84 7.26
CA LEU A 54 8.10 18.95 6.20
C LEU A 54 6.68 18.82 6.77
N SER A 55 5.82 19.73 6.38
CA SER A 55 4.40 19.75 6.72
C SER A 55 3.57 19.69 5.45
N GLY A 56 2.53 18.88 5.45
CA GLY A 56 1.59 18.77 4.35
C GLY A 56 0.41 19.72 4.57
N VAL A 57 -0.06 20.34 3.48
CA VAL A 57 -1.21 21.25 3.47
C VAL A 57 -2.33 20.62 2.64
N ASN A 58 -3.54 20.66 3.19
CA ASN A 58 -4.74 20.07 2.58
C ASN A 58 -4.54 18.59 2.22
N CYS A 59 -4.18 17.82 3.23
CA CYS A 59 -3.91 16.40 3.22
C CYS A 59 -5.13 15.57 3.60
N TYR A 60 -5.30 14.45 2.90
CA TYR A 60 -6.32 13.45 3.18
C TYR A 60 -5.70 12.06 3.30
N PRO A 61 -6.28 11.16 4.10
CA PRO A 61 -5.88 9.76 4.11
C PRO A 61 -5.92 9.19 2.69
N GLY A 62 -4.82 8.61 2.23
CA GLY A 62 -4.67 8.22 0.83
C GLY A 62 -3.38 7.46 0.56
N GLY A 63 -2.84 7.56 -0.65
CA GLY A 63 -1.60 6.86 -1.00
C GLY A 63 -1.32 6.82 -2.49
N ILE A 64 -1.53 5.69 -3.14
CA ILE A 64 -1.12 5.52 -4.54
C ILE A 64 -2.00 6.32 -5.52
N ASP A 65 -3.23 6.64 -5.12
CA ASP A 65 -4.22 7.27 -5.99
C ASP A 65 -4.21 8.81 -5.93
N CYS A 66 -3.24 9.42 -5.25
CA CYS A 66 -3.16 10.87 -5.11
C CYS A 66 -2.99 11.58 -6.47
N ALA A 67 -2.23 10.96 -7.39
CA ALA A 67 -1.95 11.53 -8.70
C ALA A 67 -3.22 11.72 -9.56
N PHE A 68 -4.26 10.88 -9.38
CA PHE A 68 -5.53 11.03 -10.10
C PHE A 68 -6.29 12.30 -9.72
N ASN A 69 -6.01 12.84 -8.53
CA ASN A 69 -6.59 14.09 -8.03
C ASN A 69 -5.61 15.26 -8.13
N PHE A 70 -4.50 15.12 -8.87
CA PHE A 70 -3.42 16.10 -8.96
C PHE A 70 -2.81 16.45 -7.58
N GLN A 71 -2.78 15.48 -6.66
CA GLN A 71 -2.20 15.61 -5.34
C GLN A 71 -0.86 14.88 -5.25
N LEU A 72 -0.02 15.32 -4.31
CA LEU A 72 1.25 14.70 -3.98
C LEU A 72 1.02 13.53 -3.02
N THR A 73 1.60 12.38 -3.34
CA THR A 73 1.72 11.26 -2.40
C THR A 73 2.82 11.60 -1.39
N ALA A 74 2.45 11.63 -0.11
CA ALA A 74 3.39 11.85 0.98
C ALA A 74 3.13 10.86 2.12
N CYS A 75 4.16 10.58 2.90
CA CYS A 75 4.03 9.80 4.13
C CYS A 75 4.24 10.72 5.32
N CYS A 76 3.22 10.91 6.16
CA CYS A 76 3.25 11.84 7.29
C CYS A 76 3.08 11.10 8.62
N SER A 77 3.75 11.59 9.67
CA SER A 77 3.63 10.99 11.01
C SER A 77 2.29 11.27 11.68
N THR A 78 1.66 12.42 11.40
CA THR A 78 0.40 12.81 12.07
C THR A 78 -0.41 13.76 11.20
N LEU A 79 -1.71 13.49 11.07
CA LEU A 79 -2.70 14.46 10.60
C LEU A 79 -3.21 15.26 11.81
N ILE A 80 -3.23 16.59 11.70
CA ILE A 80 -3.65 17.47 12.79
C ILE A 80 -5.19 17.43 12.90
N PRO A 81 -5.76 16.94 14.01
CA PRO A 81 -7.20 16.82 14.16
C PRO A 81 -7.88 18.19 14.11
N GLY A 82 -9.02 18.26 13.41
CA GLY A 82 -9.76 19.51 13.20
C GLY A 82 -9.22 20.39 12.06
N THR A 83 -8.16 19.95 11.38
CA THR A 83 -7.63 20.60 10.16
C THR A 83 -7.38 19.55 9.08
N HIS A 84 -6.99 19.99 7.89
CA HIS A 84 -6.47 19.13 6.83
C HIS A 84 -4.94 19.19 6.73
N ASP A 85 -4.24 19.60 7.78
CA ASP A 85 -2.78 19.71 7.75
C ASP A 85 -2.11 18.46 8.35
N ALA A 86 -0.90 18.16 7.88
CA ALA A 86 -0.12 17.02 8.35
C ALA A 86 1.31 17.44 8.73
N ARG A 87 1.92 16.73 9.68
CA ARG A 87 3.30 16.98 10.15
C ARG A 87 4.18 15.75 10.02
N GLY A 88 5.50 16.00 9.96
CA GLY A 88 6.50 14.94 9.83
C GLY A 88 6.36 14.24 8.49
N CYS A 89 6.10 15.01 7.43
CA CYS A 89 5.87 14.48 6.11
C CYS A 89 7.17 14.14 5.39
N THR A 90 7.11 13.18 4.48
CA THR A 90 8.15 12.87 3.51
C THR A 90 7.47 12.67 2.17
N VAL A 91 8.04 13.23 1.10
CA VAL A 91 7.51 13.03 -0.25
C VAL A 91 8.02 11.68 -0.77
N GLU A 92 7.10 10.78 -1.13
CA GLU A 92 7.44 9.57 -1.89
C GLU A 92 7.45 9.96 -3.37
N SER A 93 8.65 10.07 -3.94
CA SER A 93 8.91 10.37 -5.35
C SER A 93 8.90 9.13 -6.22
#